data_AF-A0A915U6M4-F1
#
_entry.id   AF-A0A915U6M4-F1
#
_cell.length_a   1.000
_cell.length_b   1.000
_cell.length_c   1.000
_cell.angle_alpha   90.00
_cell.angle_beta   90.00
_cell.angle_gamma   90.00
#
_symmetry.space_group_name_H-M   'P 1'
#
loop_
_entity.id
_entity.type
_entity.pdbx_description
1 polymer ?
#
loop_
_entity_poly.entity_id
_entity_poly.type
_entity_poly.pdbx_seq_one_letter_code
_entity_poly.pdbx_strand_id
1 'polypeptide(L)'
;MEPKYIRIRGARMHNLKNISVDLPRNRLVVFTGLSGSGKSTLAFDTLYAEGQRRYVESLSTYARQFLGQMDKPDVDLLEGLSPAVSIEQKTTSKNPRSTVGTVTEIYDHLRLLFARAGQPHCPRCDRPIRSQSVEDMVLSLLALPAGTKVILLAPLVSRRKGQHEQLLARLRKDGFVRVRVDGEIVSLADPINLDKNRHHSIEVVVDRLVLKEGIRRRLEESVTTAVRLTEGTMLVLFPDSGEEMLFSESAACHNCGISVPELSTQLFSFNNPQGACPECGGLGVKQFFDEQLVVPDPDLSLARGRWHPGTVASWPPMPATGSRPWPIILALTRTRRLKNCPRRCTRQSFTAPAGPGSISSIPEAAGILSPTSPLRASFRAWTGCFARPHPPGSGKR
;
A
#
# COMPACT_ATOMS: atom_id res chain seq x y z
N MET A 1 39.18 34.48 11.31
CA MET A 1 39.93 33.27 10.90
C MET A 1 39.35 32.10 11.68
N GLU A 2 38.99 31.00 11.02
CA GLU A 2 38.48 29.85 11.78
C GLU A 2 39.57 29.29 12.71
N PRO A 3 39.23 28.92 13.96
CA PRO A 3 40.19 28.33 14.87
C PRO A 3 40.72 27.01 14.29
N LYS A 4 42.05 26.87 14.26
CA LYS A 4 42.74 25.69 13.74
C LYS A 4 42.54 24.44 14.63
N TYR A 5 42.22 24.64 15.89
CA TYR A 5 42.07 23.59 16.89
C TYR A 5 40.75 23.74 17.65
N ILE A 6 40.17 22.61 18.04
CA ILE A 6 39.15 22.52 19.08
C ILE A 6 39.92 22.36 20.40
N ARG A 7 39.84 23.37 21.27
CA ARG A 7 40.60 23.39 22.53
C ARG A 7 39.69 23.00 23.68
N ILE A 8 40.10 21.99 24.41
CA ILE A 8 39.44 21.51 25.63
C ILE A 8 40.36 21.82 26.80
N ARG A 9 39.85 22.51 27.83
CA ARG A 9 40.59 22.81 29.06
C ARG A 9 39.78 22.35 30.26
N GLY A 10 40.44 21.58 31.12
CA GLY A 10 39.91 21.13 32.39
C GLY A 10 38.65 20.27 32.30
N ALA A 11 38.62 19.29 31.38
CA ALA A 11 37.50 18.35 31.32
C ALA A 11 37.56 17.35 32.50
N ARG A 12 36.47 17.27 33.24
CA ARG A 12 36.32 16.49 34.49
C ARG A 12 35.08 15.60 34.53
N MET A 13 34.33 15.54 33.42
CA MET A 13 33.17 14.67 33.32
C MET A 13 33.51 13.22 33.68
N HIS A 14 32.67 12.57 34.49
CA HIS A 14 32.85 11.22 35.04
C HIS A 14 34.25 10.92 35.60
N ASN A 15 35.09 10.17 34.88
CA ASN A 15 36.40 9.72 35.34
C ASN A 15 37.57 10.53 34.75
N LEU A 16 37.29 11.60 33.99
CA LEU A 16 38.31 12.48 33.44
C LEU A 16 39.04 13.24 34.56
N LYS A 17 40.37 13.30 34.47
CA LYS A 17 41.24 13.88 35.51
C LYS A 17 41.71 15.28 35.14
N ASN A 18 40.75 16.21 34.99
CA ASN A 18 41.02 17.61 34.65
C ASN A 18 41.90 17.78 33.39
N ILE A 19 41.55 17.05 32.33
CA ILE A 19 42.40 16.94 31.16
C ILE A 19 42.28 18.16 30.25
N SER A 20 43.38 18.51 29.58
CA SER A 20 43.44 19.56 28.56
C SER A 20 44.01 18.99 27.28
N VAL A 21 43.32 19.18 26.15
CA VAL A 21 43.73 18.63 24.86
C VAL A 21 43.33 19.57 23.72
N ASP A 22 44.18 19.64 22.70
CA ASP A 22 43.92 20.38 21.46
C ASP A 22 43.71 19.38 20.31
N LEU A 23 42.52 19.39 19.73
CA LEU A 23 42.17 18.51 18.62
C LEU A 23 42.26 19.30 17.31
N PRO A 24 42.96 18.79 16.28
CA PRO A 24 43.04 19.48 15.00
C PRO A 24 41.67 19.52 14.33
N ARG A 25 41.21 20.71 13.95
CA ARG A 25 39.92 20.89 13.26
C ARG A 25 40.02 20.40 11.81
N ASN A 26 38.91 19.96 11.23
CA ASN A 26 38.80 19.47 9.84
C ASN A 26 39.72 18.27 9.53
N ARG A 27 39.94 17.42 10.53
CA ARG A 27 40.71 16.17 10.42
C ARG A 27 39.92 15.02 11.01
N LEU A 28 40.18 13.81 10.52
CA LEU A 28 39.69 12.60 11.17
C LEU A 28 40.50 12.36 12.45
N VAL A 29 39.87 12.59 13.59
CA VAL A 29 40.47 12.38 14.93
C VAL A 29 39.94 11.09 15.51
N VAL A 30 40.85 10.20 15.92
CA VAL A 30 40.50 8.89 16.50
C VAL A 30 40.91 8.87 17.97
N PHE A 31 39.95 8.61 18.85
CA PHE A 31 40.21 8.39 20.28
C PHE A 31 40.45 6.89 20.52
N THR A 32 41.58 6.55 21.12
CA THR A 32 41.97 5.16 21.40
C THR A 32 42.39 4.99 22.86
N GLY A 33 42.39 3.74 23.35
CA GLY A 33 42.71 3.40 24.74
C GLY A 33 41.82 2.28 25.32
N LEU A 34 42.22 1.74 26.48
CA LEU A 34 41.55 0.63 27.17
C LEU A 34 40.08 0.90 27.49
N SER A 35 39.25 -0.13 27.58
CA SER A 35 37.85 0.03 28.02
C SER A 35 37.78 0.77 29.36
N GLY A 36 36.85 1.72 29.49
CA GLY A 36 36.74 2.57 30.68
C GLY A 36 37.76 3.71 30.79
N SER A 37 38.68 3.90 29.84
CA SER A 37 39.69 4.98 29.90
C SER A 37 39.17 6.42 29.75
N GLY A 38 37.85 6.63 29.64
CA GLY A 38 37.24 7.95 29.47
C GLY A 38 37.08 8.44 28.03
N LYS A 39 37.32 7.59 27.01
CA LYS A 39 37.14 7.94 25.58
C LYS A 39 35.72 8.43 25.29
N SER A 40 34.72 7.62 25.65
CA SER A 40 33.31 7.93 25.41
C SER A 40 32.89 9.16 26.21
N THR A 41 33.42 9.33 27.42
CA THR A 41 33.16 10.49 28.25
C THR A 41 33.68 11.79 27.63
N LEU A 42 34.88 11.77 27.06
CA LEU A 42 35.42 12.94 26.37
C LEU A 42 34.69 13.21 25.05
N ALA A 43 34.38 12.17 24.27
CA ALA A 43 33.75 12.31 22.96
C ALA A 43 32.24 12.63 23.02
N PHE A 44 31.47 11.87 23.79
CA PHE A 44 30.01 11.97 23.85
C PHE A 44 29.56 12.88 24.99
N ASP A 45 29.99 12.59 26.21
CA ASP A 45 29.48 13.29 27.41
C ASP A 45 30.06 14.71 27.57
N THR A 46 31.16 15.03 26.87
CA THR A 46 31.79 16.36 26.89
C THR A 46 31.64 17.07 25.55
N LEU A 47 32.32 16.59 24.49
CA LEU A 47 32.37 17.29 23.19
C LEU A 47 31.01 17.33 22.48
N TYR A 48 30.36 16.18 22.30
CA TYR A 48 29.06 16.12 21.63
C TYR A 48 27.98 16.83 22.45
N ALA A 49 27.91 16.58 23.76
CA ALA A 49 26.95 17.23 24.66
C ALA A 49 27.05 18.77 24.60
N GLU A 50 28.26 19.34 24.68
CA GLU A 50 28.45 20.79 24.54
C GLU A 50 28.12 21.29 23.12
N GLY A 51 28.50 20.54 22.08
CA GLY A 51 28.28 20.93 20.70
C GLY A 51 26.80 20.97 20.34
N GLN A 52 26.04 19.99 20.83
CA GLN A 52 24.59 19.95 20.70
C GLN A 52 23.94 21.06 21.54
N ARG A 53 24.31 21.22 22.81
CA ARG A 53 23.74 22.25 23.70
C ARG A 53 23.88 23.64 23.10
N ARG A 54 25.09 24.04 22.69
CA ARG A 54 25.36 25.35 22.08
C ARG A 54 24.56 25.58 20.80
N TYR A 55 24.41 24.54 19.98
CA TYR A 55 23.61 24.64 18.76
C TYR A 55 22.12 24.85 19.07
N VAL A 56 21.53 24.03 19.94
CA VAL A 56 20.10 24.12 20.27
C VAL A 56 19.78 25.42 21.04
N GLU A 57 20.70 25.92 21.87
CA GLU A 57 20.57 27.24 22.53
C GLU A 57 20.48 28.41 21.54
N SER A 58 21.01 28.24 20.32
CA SER A 58 20.92 29.27 19.27
C SER A 58 19.60 29.26 18.51
N LEU A 59 18.81 28.18 18.56
CA LEU A 59 17.62 28.00 17.72
C LEU A 59 16.41 28.85 18.15
N SER A 60 16.12 28.93 19.46
CA SER A 60 15.02 29.78 19.94
C SER A 60 15.20 30.20 21.40
N THR A 61 14.59 31.33 21.76
CA THR A 61 14.55 31.82 23.16
C THR A 61 13.82 30.85 24.09
N TYR A 62 12.79 30.16 23.57
CA TYR A 62 12.06 29.11 24.28
C TYR A 62 12.93 27.87 24.54
N ALA A 63 13.69 27.41 23.53
CA ALA A 63 14.59 26.27 23.71
C ALA A 63 15.64 26.49 24.81
N ARG A 64 16.12 27.74 24.98
CA ARG A 64 17.04 28.10 26.07
C ARG A 64 16.46 27.86 27.46
N GLN A 65 15.16 28.07 27.65
CA GLN A 65 14.51 27.84 28.95
C GLN A 65 14.51 26.36 29.34
N PHE A 66 14.35 25.45 28.36
CA PHE A 66 14.36 24.00 28.58
C PHE A 66 15.78 23.43 28.70
N LEU A 67 16.73 23.95 27.92
CA LEU A 67 18.13 23.49 27.96
C LEU A 67 18.88 23.97 29.21
N GLY A 68 18.47 25.08 29.82
CA GLY A 68 19.03 25.54 31.09
C GLY A 68 18.86 24.56 32.24
N GLN A 69 17.96 23.57 32.10
CA GLN A 69 17.74 22.48 33.07
C GLN A 69 18.60 21.23 32.78
N MET A 70 19.31 21.17 31.65
CA MET A 70 20.20 20.05 31.35
C MET A 70 21.54 20.24 32.04
N ASP A 71 22.10 19.15 32.56
CA ASP A 71 23.42 19.15 33.17
C ASP A 71 24.48 19.59 32.15
N LYS A 72 25.14 20.70 32.44
CA LYS A 72 26.28 21.17 31.66
C LYS A 72 27.47 20.23 31.92
N PRO A 73 28.17 19.75 30.88
CA PRO A 73 29.39 18.99 31.07
C PRO A 73 30.41 19.76 31.91
N ASP A 74 31.06 19.06 32.84
CA ASP A 74 32.08 19.66 33.71
C ASP A 74 33.39 19.87 32.92
N VAL A 75 33.53 21.07 32.36
CA VAL A 75 34.68 21.55 31.58
C VAL A 75 34.89 23.04 31.81
N ASP A 76 36.13 23.49 31.98
CA ASP A 76 36.44 24.91 32.23
C ASP A 76 36.24 25.76 30.99
N LEU A 77 36.82 25.32 29.88
CA LEU A 77 36.77 26.05 28.61
C LEU A 77 36.78 25.09 27.44
N LEU A 78 35.88 25.35 26.50
CA LEU A 78 35.78 24.61 25.25
C LEU A 78 35.60 25.61 24.10
N GLU A 79 36.65 25.75 23.29
CA GLU A 79 36.73 26.72 22.19
C GLU A 79 36.81 26.03 20.82
N GLY A 80 36.28 26.69 19.79
CA GLY A 80 36.37 26.22 18.40
C GLY A 80 35.48 25.04 18.05
N LEU A 81 34.53 24.68 18.93
CA LEU A 81 33.58 23.60 18.71
C LEU A 81 32.53 23.96 17.66
N SER A 82 32.31 23.06 16.71
CA SER A 82 31.23 23.15 15.72
C SER A 82 29.97 22.45 16.24
N PRO A 83 28.77 22.72 15.68
CA PRO A 83 27.59 21.89 15.95
C PRO A 83 27.93 20.41 15.78
N ALA A 84 27.62 19.62 16.79
CA ALA A 84 28.02 18.22 16.87
C ALA A 84 26.84 17.29 16.57
N VAL A 85 27.11 16.21 15.85
CA VAL A 85 26.16 15.13 15.57
C VAL A 85 26.78 13.83 16.07
N SER A 86 26.04 13.08 16.87
CA SER A 86 26.45 11.76 17.34
C SER A 86 25.87 10.69 16.42
N ILE A 87 26.72 9.75 16.00
CA ILE A 87 26.33 8.56 15.26
C ILE A 87 26.70 7.36 16.15
N GLU A 88 25.73 6.89 16.92
CA GLU A 88 25.88 5.78 17.87
C GLU A 88 25.16 4.53 17.35
N GLN A 89 25.65 3.37 17.77
CA GLN A 89 24.90 2.11 17.66
C GLN A 89 23.83 2.01 18.77
N LYS A 90 23.03 3.07 18.97
CA LYS A 90 21.82 2.97 19.80
C LYS A 90 20.75 2.28 18.98
N THR A 91 20.12 1.25 19.53
CA THR A 91 18.97 0.61 18.89
C THR A 91 17.90 1.67 18.65
N THR A 92 17.70 2.02 17.38
CA THR A 92 16.60 2.87 16.95
C THR A 92 15.28 2.28 17.47
N SER A 93 14.36 3.15 17.84
CA SER A 93 13.03 2.80 18.35
C SER A 93 12.43 1.61 17.60
N LYS A 94 12.01 0.57 18.33
CA LYS A 94 11.33 -0.62 17.80
C LYS A 94 9.87 -0.31 17.43
N ASN A 95 9.64 0.77 16.68
CA ASN A 95 8.32 1.05 16.16
C ASN A 95 8.04 0.08 15.00
N PRO A 96 7.02 -0.79 15.08
CA PRO A 96 6.72 -1.76 14.02
C PRO A 96 6.35 -1.11 12.68
N ARG A 97 6.04 0.20 12.68
CA ARG A 97 5.78 0.98 11.48
C ARG A 97 7.01 1.69 10.90
N SER A 98 8.17 1.56 11.57
CA SER A 98 9.42 2.10 11.03
C SER A 98 10.13 1.02 10.22
N THR A 99 10.45 1.35 8.98
CA THR A 99 11.19 0.50 8.05
C THR A 99 12.48 1.19 7.64
N VAL A 100 13.39 0.46 6.99
CA VAL A 100 14.59 1.07 6.40
C VAL A 100 14.23 2.22 5.46
N GLY A 101 13.17 2.07 4.65
CA GLY A 101 12.73 3.10 3.72
C GLY A 101 12.20 4.37 4.39
N THR A 102 11.56 4.26 5.57
CA THR A 102 11.10 5.45 6.31
C THR A 102 12.23 6.12 7.09
N VAL A 103 13.20 5.35 7.62
CA VAL A 103 14.36 5.92 8.34
C VAL A 103 15.31 6.65 7.39
N THR A 104 15.44 6.16 6.16
CA THR A 104 16.30 6.77 5.13
C THR A 104 15.56 7.78 4.25
N GLU A 105 14.28 8.03 4.50
CA GLU A 105 13.39 8.89 3.69
C GLU A 105 13.23 8.46 2.20
N ILE A 106 13.88 7.37 1.77
CA ILE A 106 13.75 6.80 0.43
C ILE A 106 12.28 6.48 0.12
N TYR A 107 11.53 5.99 1.11
CA TYR A 107 10.11 5.69 0.92
C TYR A 107 9.29 6.95 0.62
N ASP A 108 9.64 8.11 1.19
CA ASP A 108 8.95 9.36 0.91
C ASP A 108 9.20 9.85 -0.52
N HIS A 109 10.41 9.65 -1.02
CA HIS A 109 10.71 9.86 -2.45
C HIS A 109 9.96 8.88 -3.35
N LEU A 110 9.85 7.61 -2.98
CA LEU A 110 9.05 6.64 -3.71
C LEU A 110 7.56 7.05 -3.74
N ARG A 111 7.00 7.48 -2.62
CA ARG A 111 5.61 7.97 -2.55
C ARG A 111 5.38 9.14 -3.50
N LEU A 112 6.32 10.08 -3.58
CA LEU A 112 6.26 11.19 -4.53
C LEU A 112 6.34 10.70 -5.99
N LEU A 113 7.26 9.78 -6.28
CA LEU A 113 7.41 9.19 -7.61
C LEU A 113 6.12 8.50 -8.06
N PHE A 114 5.52 7.66 -7.23
CA PHE A 114 4.28 6.96 -7.55
C PHE A 114 3.07 7.90 -7.64
N ALA A 115 3.02 8.97 -6.84
CA ALA A 115 1.96 9.97 -6.98
C ALA A 115 2.05 10.76 -8.30
N ARG A 116 3.27 11.05 -8.77
CA ARG A 116 3.48 11.89 -9.96
C ARG A 116 3.56 11.13 -11.28
N ALA A 117 4.16 9.94 -11.26
CA ALA A 117 4.46 9.16 -12.45
C ALA A 117 3.80 7.76 -12.43
N GLY A 118 3.06 7.43 -11.36
CA GLY A 118 2.35 6.16 -11.26
C GLY A 118 1.21 6.07 -12.27
N GLN A 119 1.12 4.93 -12.94
CA GLN A 119 -0.02 4.59 -13.80
C GLN A 119 -0.94 3.64 -13.03
N PRO A 120 -2.14 4.06 -12.63
CA PRO A 120 -3.01 3.20 -11.84
C PRO A 120 -3.59 2.09 -12.72
N HIS A 121 -3.70 0.90 -12.16
CA HIS A 121 -4.24 -0.28 -12.83
C HIS A 121 -5.42 -0.84 -12.03
N CYS A 122 -6.40 -1.41 -12.74
CA CYS A 122 -7.54 -2.05 -12.10
C CYS A 122 -7.11 -3.34 -11.38
N PRO A 123 -7.36 -3.49 -10.06
CA PRO A 123 -6.95 -4.69 -9.32
C PRO A 123 -7.67 -5.97 -9.78
N ARG A 124 -8.79 -5.85 -10.51
CA ARG A 124 -9.59 -6.99 -10.98
C ARG A 124 -9.23 -7.47 -12.39
N CYS A 125 -8.93 -6.56 -13.30
CA CYS A 125 -8.69 -6.88 -14.71
C CYS A 125 -7.37 -6.33 -15.27
N ASP A 126 -6.55 -5.69 -14.43
CA ASP A 126 -5.20 -5.19 -14.73
C ASP A 126 -5.11 -4.20 -15.91
N ARG A 127 -6.23 -3.59 -16.29
CA ARG A 127 -6.25 -2.56 -17.33
C ARG A 127 -5.85 -1.21 -16.72
N PRO A 128 -5.15 -0.35 -17.49
CA PRO A 128 -4.79 0.99 -17.03
C PRO A 128 -6.06 1.82 -16.79
N ILE A 129 -6.09 2.52 -15.66
CA ILE A 129 -7.12 3.49 -15.31
C ILE A 129 -6.55 4.86 -15.64
N ARG A 130 -7.26 5.64 -16.46
CA ARG A 130 -6.85 7.00 -16.83
C ARG A 130 -8.06 7.92 -16.65
N SER A 131 -7.92 8.94 -15.81
CA SER A 131 -8.79 10.12 -15.85
C SER A 131 -8.35 11.00 -17.02
N GLN A 132 -9.29 11.47 -17.81
CA GLN A 132 -9.00 12.36 -18.94
C GLN A 132 -9.97 13.53 -18.88
N SER A 133 -9.48 14.76 -19.03
CA SER A 133 -10.36 15.91 -19.21
C SER A 133 -11.05 15.83 -20.58
N VAL A 134 -12.18 16.51 -20.76
CA VAL A 134 -12.84 16.62 -22.08
C VAL A 134 -11.86 17.09 -23.16
N GLU A 135 -11.00 18.05 -22.84
CA GLU A 135 -9.96 18.54 -23.76
C GLU A 135 -8.98 17.42 -24.15
N ASP A 136 -8.52 16.60 -23.20
CA ASP A 136 -7.62 15.47 -23.48
C ASP A 136 -8.30 14.41 -24.35
N MET A 137 -9.59 14.16 -24.15
CA MET A 137 -10.38 13.23 -24.97
C MET A 137 -10.45 13.74 -26.42
N VAL A 138 -10.73 15.04 -26.60
CA VAL A 138 -10.79 15.70 -27.92
C VAL A 138 -9.43 15.65 -28.61
N LEU A 139 -8.35 15.99 -27.91
CA LEU A 139 -6.98 15.93 -28.44
C LEU A 139 -6.59 14.50 -28.83
N SER A 140 -6.95 13.50 -28.02
CA SER A 140 -6.68 12.09 -28.32
C SER A 140 -7.39 11.62 -29.59
N LEU A 141 -8.62 12.07 -29.81
CA LEU A 141 -9.36 11.76 -31.04
C LEU A 141 -8.81 12.51 -32.25
N LEU A 142 -8.40 13.78 -32.11
CA LEU A 142 -7.77 14.55 -33.18
C LEU A 142 -6.39 14.02 -33.60
N ALA A 143 -5.70 13.28 -32.72
CA ALA A 143 -4.42 12.64 -33.02
C ALA A 143 -4.55 11.41 -33.94
N LEU A 144 -5.76 10.91 -34.19
CA LEU A 144 -6.00 9.79 -35.11
C LEU A 144 -5.86 10.23 -36.58
N PRO A 145 -5.58 9.28 -37.50
CA PRO A 145 -5.45 9.60 -38.92
C PRO A 145 -6.68 10.32 -39.50
N ALA A 146 -6.45 11.31 -40.36
CA ALA A 146 -7.52 12.00 -41.07
C ALA A 146 -8.34 11.00 -41.92
N GLY A 147 -9.66 11.17 -41.92
CA GLY A 147 -10.61 10.27 -42.57
C GLY A 147 -11.16 9.17 -41.67
N THR A 148 -10.64 8.98 -40.45
CA THR A 148 -11.14 7.99 -39.51
C THR A 148 -12.60 8.28 -39.13
N LYS A 149 -13.48 7.29 -39.30
CA LYS A 149 -14.87 7.37 -38.87
C LYS A 149 -14.97 6.99 -37.40
N VAL A 150 -15.74 7.75 -36.63
CA VAL A 150 -15.98 7.47 -35.22
C VAL A 150 -17.45 7.65 -34.88
N ILE A 151 -17.97 6.78 -34.02
CA ILE A 151 -19.32 6.88 -33.46
C ILE A 151 -19.16 7.14 -31.96
N LEU A 152 -19.62 8.30 -31.51
CA LEU A 152 -19.59 8.66 -30.09
C LEU A 152 -20.84 8.09 -29.41
N LEU A 153 -20.60 7.30 -28.38
CA LEU A 153 -21.60 6.56 -27.63
C LEU A 153 -21.57 7.02 -26.16
N ALA A 154 -22.75 7.22 -25.59
CA ALA A 154 -22.92 7.54 -24.18
C ALA A 154 -23.48 6.29 -23.45
N PRO A 155 -22.64 5.52 -22.71
CA PRO A 155 -23.08 4.28 -22.07
C PRO A 155 -23.92 4.54 -20.80
N LEU A 156 -25.25 4.50 -20.94
CA LEU A 156 -26.18 4.79 -19.84
C LEU A 156 -26.49 3.57 -18.98
N VAL A 157 -26.50 2.38 -19.58
CA VAL A 157 -26.75 1.12 -18.89
C VAL A 157 -25.69 0.11 -19.27
N SER A 158 -25.02 -0.47 -18.27
CA SER A 158 -24.04 -1.54 -18.48
C SER A 158 -24.47 -2.79 -17.71
N ARG A 159 -24.84 -3.84 -18.44
CA ARG A 159 -25.21 -5.17 -17.90
C ARG A 159 -26.19 -5.12 -16.73
N ARG A 160 -27.26 -4.33 -16.82
CA ARG A 160 -28.34 -4.31 -15.79
C ARG A 160 -29.59 -5.00 -16.28
N LYS A 161 -30.26 -5.73 -15.39
CA LYS A 161 -31.56 -6.34 -15.66
C LYS A 161 -32.67 -5.31 -15.69
N GLY A 162 -33.64 -5.48 -16.58
CA GLY A 162 -34.82 -4.62 -16.66
C GLY A 162 -35.16 -4.21 -18.09
N GLN A 163 -36.38 -3.71 -18.26
CA GLN A 163 -36.91 -3.31 -19.58
C GLN A 163 -36.47 -1.90 -19.99
N HIS A 164 -36.04 -1.08 -19.03
CA HIS A 164 -35.52 0.29 -19.24
C HIS A 164 -36.44 1.21 -20.07
N GLU A 165 -37.76 0.97 -20.09
CA GLU A 165 -38.73 1.73 -20.90
C GLU A 165 -38.73 3.23 -20.58
N GLN A 166 -38.63 3.58 -19.29
CA GLN A 166 -38.57 4.98 -18.85
C GLN A 166 -37.33 5.70 -19.39
N LEU A 167 -36.18 5.00 -19.44
CA LEU A 167 -34.94 5.54 -20.00
C LEU A 167 -35.10 5.76 -21.51
N LEU A 168 -35.61 4.76 -22.24
CA LEU A 168 -35.83 4.86 -23.69
C LEU A 168 -36.84 5.96 -24.04
N ALA A 169 -37.91 6.12 -23.27
CA ALA A 169 -38.89 7.19 -23.43
C ALA A 169 -38.28 8.58 -23.16
N ARG A 170 -37.42 8.70 -22.14
CA ARG A 170 -36.69 9.93 -21.85
C ARG A 170 -35.75 10.30 -23.01
N LEU A 171 -35.00 9.34 -23.54
CA LEU A 171 -34.09 9.56 -24.67
C LEU A 171 -34.81 10.01 -25.94
N ARG A 172 -36.00 9.47 -26.21
CA ARG A 172 -36.87 9.95 -27.30
C ARG A 172 -37.29 11.39 -27.08
N LYS A 173 -37.69 11.75 -25.86
CA LYS A 173 -38.10 13.11 -25.50
C LYS A 173 -36.95 14.11 -25.61
N ASP A 174 -35.74 13.68 -25.25
CA ASP A 174 -34.52 14.48 -25.35
C ASP A 174 -34.01 14.61 -26.81
N GLY A 175 -34.68 13.97 -27.78
CA GLY A 175 -34.43 14.14 -29.22
C GLY A 175 -33.40 13.19 -29.82
N PHE A 176 -32.94 12.18 -29.07
CA PHE A 176 -32.02 11.18 -29.62
C PHE A 176 -32.75 10.26 -30.61
N VAL A 177 -32.08 9.95 -31.72
CA VAL A 177 -32.67 9.15 -32.82
C VAL A 177 -32.22 7.69 -32.77
N ARG A 178 -31.02 7.41 -32.28
CA ARG A 178 -30.42 6.07 -32.31
C ARG A 178 -29.83 5.68 -30.97
N VAL A 179 -29.96 4.40 -30.64
CA VAL A 179 -29.31 3.78 -29.48
C VAL A 179 -28.67 2.48 -29.92
N ARG A 180 -27.64 2.07 -29.21
CA ARG A 180 -27.08 0.74 -29.29
C ARG A 180 -27.59 -0.07 -28.12
N VAL A 181 -28.21 -1.21 -28.41
CA VAL A 181 -28.75 -2.13 -27.41
C VAL A 181 -28.11 -3.48 -27.64
N ASP A 182 -27.42 -3.99 -26.62
CA ASP A 182 -26.72 -5.29 -26.66
C ASP A 182 -25.80 -5.47 -27.88
N GLY A 183 -25.19 -4.36 -28.34
CA GLY A 183 -24.27 -4.33 -29.48
C GLY A 183 -24.90 -3.93 -30.82
N GLU A 184 -26.23 -3.93 -30.93
CA GLU A 184 -26.93 -3.57 -32.18
C GLU A 184 -27.44 -2.13 -32.15
N ILE A 185 -27.13 -1.36 -33.20
CA ILE A 185 -27.61 0.03 -33.33
C ILE A 185 -29.01 0.03 -33.93
N VAL A 186 -29.98 0.44 -33.14
CA VAL A 186 -31.40 0.50 -33.49
C VAL A 186 -31.92 1.94 -33.46
N SER A 187 -32.99 2.20 -34.22
CA SER A 187 -33.69 3.47 -34.20
C SER A 187 -34.57 3.55 -32.95
N LEU A 188 -34.55 4.69 -32.25
CA LEU A 188 -35.48 4.96 -31.16
C LEU A 188 -36.93 5.13 -31.66
N ALA A 189 -37.14 5.40 -32.96
CA ALA A 189 -38.49 5.48 -33.52
C ALA A 189 -39.22 4.13 -33.48
N ASP A 190 -38.48 3.03 -33.55
CA ASP A 190 -39.04 1.68 -33.54
C ASP A 190 -39.31 1.23 -32.09
N PRO A 191 -40.30 0.35 -31.85
CA PRO A 191 -40.56 -0.21 -30.54
C PRO A 191 -39.43 -1.17 -30.14
N ILE A 192 -38.63 -0.77 -29.13
CA ILE A 192 -37.58 -1.58 -28.53
C ILE A 192 -38.17 -2.27 -27.30
N ASN A 193 -38.29 -3.60 -27.33
CA ASN A 193 -38.83 -4.38 -26.22
C ASN A 193 -37.74 -5.24 -25.59
N LEU A 194 -37.40 -4.93 -24.33
CA LEU A 194 -36.32 -5.59 -23.58
C LEU A 194 -36.90 -6.58 -22.56
N ASP A 195 -36.18 -7.66 -22.30
CA ASP A 195 -36.59 -8.69 -21.33
C ASP A 195 -36.21 -8.25 -19.91
N LYS A 196 -37.19 -8.22 -19.01
CA LYS A 196 -37.00 -7.85 -17.60
C LYS A 196 -35.96 -8.73 -16.88
N ASN A 197 -35.79 -9.99 -17.29
CA ASN A 197 -34.95 -10.98 -16.60
C ASN A 197 -33.53 -11.09 -17.15
N ARG A 198 -33.24 -10.50 -18.32
CA ARG A 198 -31.92 -10.54 -18.95
C ARG A 198 -31.14 -9.27 -18.66
N HIS A 199 -29.81 -9.37 -18.68
CA HIS A 199 -28.94 -8.22 -18.54
C HIS A 199 -28.81 -7.53 -19.88
N HIS A 200 -29.09 -6.22 -19.90
CA HIS A 200 -29.00 -5.39 -21.09
C HIS A 200 -27.92 -4.33 -20.94
N SER A 201 -27.33 -3.94 -22.07
CA SER A 201 -26.45 -2.77 -22.18
C SER A 201 -27.04 -1.79 -23.18
N ILE A 202 -27.09 -0.51 -22.82
CA ILE A 202 -27.73 0.55 -23.60
C ILE A 202 -26.76 1.72 -23.68
N GLU A 203 -26.34 2.03 -24.91
CA GLU A 203 -25.52 3.20 -25.21
C GLU A 203 -26.24 4.13 -26.19
N VAL A 204 -26.30 5.42 -25.91
CA VAL A 204 -26.93 6.40 -26.81
C VAL A 204 -25.94 6.81 -27.88
N VAL A 205 -26.37 6.85 -29.14
CA VAL A 205 -25.54 7.40 -30.22
C VAL A 205 -25.65 8.91 -30.20
N VAL A 206 -24.58 9.59 -29.79
CA VAL A 206 -24.55 11.05 -29.66
C VAL A 206 -24.23 11.71 -30.99
N ASP A 207 -23.14 11.30 -31.66
CA ASP A 207 -22.80 11.79 -32.99
C ASP A 207 -22.03 10.72 -33.79
N ARG A 208 -22.04 10.87 -35.11
CA ARG A 208 -21.29 10.06 -36.07
C ARG A 208 -20.42 11.01 -36.89
N LEU A 209 -19.12 10.93 -36.68
CA LEU A 209 -18.16 11.91 -37.17
C LEU A 209 -17.13 11.25 -38.09
N VAL A 210 -16.60 12.04 -39.02
CA VAL A 210 -15.42 11.68 -39.81
C VAL A 210 -14.34 12.70 -39.47
N LEU A 211 -13.25 12.24 -38.87
CA LEU A 211 -12.18 13.12 -38.41
C LEU A 211 -11.49 13.79 -39.60
N LYS A 212 -11.56 15.11 -39.67
CA LYS A 212 -10.97 15.95 -40.72
C LYS A 212 -10.48 17.26 -40.11
N GLU A 213 -9.63 17.98 -40.82
CA GLU A 213 -9.22 19.32 -40.39
C GLU A 213 -10.45 20.23 -40.23
N GLY A 214 -10.48 21.00 -39.13
CA GLY A 214 -11.59 21.92 -38.81
C GLY A 214 -12.77 21.30 -38.04
N ILE A 215 -12.81 19.99 -37.77
CA ILE A 215 -13.94 19.35 -37.05
C ILE A 215 -13.97 19.61 -35.53
N ARG A 216 -12.91 20.22 -34.97
CA ARG A 216 -12.67 20.36 -33.52
C ARG A 216 -13.90 20.84 -32.74
N ARG A 217 -14.53 21.94 -33.16
CA ARG A 217 -15.67 22.54 -32.45
C ARG A 217 -16.84 21.57 -32.31
N ARG A 218 -17.19 20.87 -33.40
CA ARG A 218 -18.27 19.88 -33.40
C ARG A 218 -17.90 18.68 -32.52
N LEU A 219 -16.67 18.21 -32.63
CA LEU A 219 -16.18 17.09 -31.82
C LEU A 219 -16.25 17.42 -30.32
N GLU A 220 -15.81 18.61 -29.92
CA GLU A 220 -15.84 19.07 -28.53
C GLU A 220 -17.28 19.18 -27.99
N GLU A 221 -18.21 19.73 -28.77
CA GLU A 221 -19.65 19.76 -28.43
C GLU A 221 -20.20 18.33 -28.22
N SER A 222 -19.92 17.41 -29.14
CA SER A 222 -20.38 16.02 -29.06
C SER A 222 -19.76 15.25 -27.89
N VAL A 223 -18.46 15.39 -27.63
CA VAL A 223 -17.78 14.75 -26.50
C VAL A 223 -18.36 15.28 -25.18
N THR A 224 -18.50 16.60 -25.05
CA THR A 224 -19.11 17.23 -23.87
C THR A 224 -20.53 16.70 -23.63
N THR A 225 -21.32 16.55 -24.69
CA THR A 225 -22.69 16.01 -24.60
C THR A 225 -22.68 14.55 -24.14
N ALA A 226 -21.81 13.70 -24.71
CA ALA A 226 -21.71 12.30 -24.34
C ALA A 226 -21.29 12.12 -22.87
N VAL A 227 -20.29 12.86 -22.44
CA VAL A 227 -19.75 12.83 -21.07
C VAL A 227 -20.79 13.34 -20.06
N ARG A 228 -21.52 14.42 -20.37
CA ARG A 228 -22.58 14.94 -19.49
C ARG A 228 -23.75 13.98 -19.33
N LEU A 229 -24.13 13.26 -20.39
CA LEU A 229 -25.26 12.30 -20.36
C LEU A 229 -25.02 11.14 -19.40
N THR A 230 -23.76 10.74 -19.20
CA THR A 230 -23.34 9.53 -18.48
C THR A 230 -22.58 9.85 -17.20
N GLU A 231 -22.60 11.13 -16.79
CA GLU A 231 -21.90 11.63 -15.59
C GLU A 231 -20.39 11.30 -15.60
N GLY A 232 -19.75 11.45 -16.76
CA GLY A 232 -18.29 11.40 -16.86
C GLY A 232 -17.72 10.27 -17.74
N THR A 233 -18.50 9.59 -18.58
CA THR A 233 -17.97 8.48 -19.43
C THR A 233 -18.42 8.56 -20.90
N MET A 234 -17.55 8.19 -21.82
CA MET A 234 -17.87 8.14 -23.24
C MET A 234 -17.22 6.92 -23.86
N LEU A 235 -17.93 6.25 -24.76
CA LEU A 235 -17.39 5.16 -25.56
C LEU A 235 -17.28 5.63 -27.02
N VAL A 236 -16.20 5.29 -27.68
CA VAL A 236 -15.98 5.59 -29.10
C VAL A 236 -15.87 4.28 -29.85
N LEU A 237 -16.77 4.07 -30.80
CA LEU A 237 -16.78 2.91 -31.68
C LEU A 237 -16.17 3.28 -33.04
N PHE A 238 -15.22 2.48 -33.50
CA PHE A 238 -14.62 2.57 -34.83
C PHE A 238 -15.35 1.62 -35.78
N PRO A 239 -16.26 2.10 -36.65
CA PRO A 239 -17.10 1.23 -37.46
C PRO A 239 -16.33 0.42 -38.51
N ASP A 240 -15.16 0.90 -38.93
CA ASP A 240 -14.34 0.19 -39.93
C ASP A 240 -13.59 -1.02 -39.33
N SER A 241 -13.22 -1.00 -38.04
CA SER A 241 -12.51 -2.11 -37.36
C SER A 241 -13.36 -2.89 -36.35
N GLY A 242 -14.46 -2.31 -35.88
CA GLY A 242 -15.24 -2.82 -34.74
C GLY A 242 -14.58 -2.62 -33.38
N GLU A 243 -13.43 -1.93 -33.32
CA GLU A 243 -12.76 -1.62 -32.05
C GLU A 243 -13.49 -0.54 -31.26
N GLU A 244 -13.33 -0.57 -29.94
CA GLU A 244 -13.93 0.39 -29.01
C GLU A 244 -12.88 1.02 -28.09
N MET A 245 -13.03 2.33 -27.85
CA MET A 245 -12.19 3.09 -26.94
C MET A 245 -13.06 3.83 -25.93
N LEU A 246 -12.91 3.52 -24.64
CA LEU A 246 -13.61 4.25 -23.57
C LEU A 246 -12.75 5.42 -23.08
N PHE A 247 -13.39 6.56 -22.92
CA PHE A 247 -12.94 7.73 -22.21
C PHE A 247 -13.74 7.92 -20.90
N SER A 248 -13.07 8.40 -19.85
CA SER A 248 -13.68 8.66 -18.55
C SER A 248 -13.06 9.88 -17.89
N GLU A 249 -13.88 10.80 -17.40
CA GLU A 249 -13.45 11.92 -16.54
C GLU A 249 -13.06 11.39 -15.15
N SER A 250 -13.77 10.37 -14.68
CA SER A 250 -13.44 9.72 -13.41
C SER A 250 -12.30 8.71 -13.59
N ALA A 251 -11.38 8.63 -12.62
CA ALA A 251 -10.35 7.59 -12.57
C ALA A 251 -10.99 6.22 -12.21
N ALA A 252 -11.76 5.65 -13.14
CA ALA A 252 -12.48 4.40 -12.94
C ALA A 252 -12.17 3.37 -14.03
N CYS A 253 -12.17 2.09 -13.64
CA CYS A 253 -12.00 0.99 -14.56
C CYS A 253 -13.27 0.74 -15.38
N HIS A 254 -13.16 0.88 -16.71
CA HIS A 254 -14.21 0.61 -17.69
C HIS A 254 -15.03 -0.68 -17.46
N ASN A 255 -14.35 -1.81 -17.33
CA ASN A 255 -15.01 -3.12 -17.33
C ASN A 255 -15.54 -3.54 -15.93
N CYS A 256 -15.00 -2.97 -14.87
CA CYS A 256 -15.24 -3.43 -13.50
C CYS A 256 -15.96 -2.41 -12.64
N GLY A 257 -16.05 -1.14 -13.07
CA GLY A 257 -16.65 -0.04 -12.31
C GLY A 257 -15.86 0.35 -11.05
N ILE A 258 -14.64 -0.17 -10.88
CA ILE A 258 -13.79 0.14 -9.73
C ILE A 258 -13.17 1.53 -9.96
N SER A 259 -13.54 2.49 -9.11
CA SER A 259 -12.85 3.78 -9.04
C SER A 259 -11.58 3.67 -8.21
N VAL A 260 -10.54 4.35 -8.67
CA VAL A 260 -9.29 4.52 -7.93
C VAL A 260 -9.23 5.97 -7.47
N PRO A 261 -8.95 6.23 -6.18
CA PRO A 261 -8.79 7.59 -5.68
C PRO A 261 -7.61 8.29 -6.36
N GLU A 262 -7.60 9.62 -6.29
CA GLU A 262 -6.53 10.43 -6.86
C GLU A 262 -5.16 10.02 -6.29
N LEU A 263 -4.17 9.89 -7.17
CA LEU A 263 -2.81 9.49 -6.79
C LEU A 263 -2.13 10.62 -6.02
N SER A 264 -2.17 10.52 -4.69
CA SER A 264 -1.49 11.42 -3.77
C SER A 264 -0.38 10.72 -3.03
N THR A 265 0.59 11.47 -2.48
CA THR A 265 1.64 10.87 -1.65
C THR A 265 1.07 10.21 -0.39
N GLN A 266 -0.11 10.63 0.09
CA GLN A 266 -0.79 10.06 1.23
C GLN A 266 -1.37 8.67 0.93
N LEU A 267 -1.86 8.46 -0.30
CA LEU A 267 -2.34 7.17 -0.79
C LEU A 267 -1.26 6.09 -0.77
N PHE A 268 0.00 6.48 -0.92
CA PHE A 268 1.15 5.57 -0.85
C PHE A 268 1.77 5.48 0.55
N SER A 269 1.14 6.03 1.58
CA SER A 269 1.63 5.92 2.96
C SER A 269 0.88 4.86 3.73
N PHE A 270 1.57 3.79 4.15
CA PHE A 270 1.00 2.82 5.08
C PHE A 270 0.79 3.37 6.50
N ASN A 271 1.33 4.55 6.81
CA ASN A 271 1.11 5.25 8.08
C ASN A 271 -0.12 6.19 8.03
N ASN A 272 -0.67 6.45 6.85
CA ASN A 272 -1.88 7.26 6.67
C ASN A 272 -3.08 6.32 6.42
N PRO A 273 -4.24 6.51 7.07
CA PRO A 273 -5.44 5.71 6.82
C PRO A 273 -5.86 5.60 5.35
N GLN A 274 -5.55 6.59 4.51
CA GLN A 274 -5.85 6.55 3.07
C GLN A 274 -5.04 5.49 2.30
N GLY A 275 -3.78 5.27 2.69
CA GLY A 275 -2.88 4.30 2.04
C GLY A 275 -2.65 3.02 2.85
N ALA A 276 -3.10 3.00 4.10
CA ALA A 276 -2.96 1.86 4.98
C ALA A 276 -3.91 0.73 4.57
N CYS A 277 -3.39 -0.50 4.53
CA CYS A 277 -4.23 -1.68 4.36
C CYS A 277 -5.27 -1.75 5.49
N PRO A 278 -6.57 -1.86 5.20
CA PRO A 278 -7.64 -1.83 6.21
C PRO A 278 -7.61 -3.06 7.12
N GLU A 279 -7.08 -4.18 6.64
CA GLU A 279 -7.05 -5.42 7.43
C GLU A 279 -5.97 -5.46 8.50
N CYS A 280 -4.84 -4.77 8.29
CA CYS A 280 -3.71 -4.74 9.23
C CYS A 280 -3.41 -3.32 9.75
N GLY A 281 -4.19 -2.31 9.35
CA GLY A 281 -3.95 -0.91 9.70
C GLY A 281 -2.56 -0.41 9.28
N GLY A 282 -2.08 -0.90 8.12
CA GLY A 282 -0.76 -0.56 7.57
C GLY A 282 0.45 -1.22 8.25
N LEU A 283 0.25 -2.15 9.18
CA LEU A 283 1.35 -2.86 9.84
C LEU A 283 2.06 -3.89 8.95
N GLY A 284 1.38 -4.37 7.91
CA GLY A 284 1.89 -5.44 7.04
C GLY A 284 1.95 -6.84 7.68
N VAL A 285 1.62 -6.96 8.97
CA VAL A 285 1.61 -8.21 9.72
C VAL A 285 0.26 -8.43 10.39
N LYS A 286 -0.14 -9.69 10.50
CA LYS A 286 -1.27 -10.16 11.31
C LYS A 286 -0.76 -11.23 12.27
N GLN A 287 -1.19 -11.16 13.53
CA GLN A 287 -0.90 -12.20 14.50
C GLN A 287 -1.98 -13.28 14.41
N PHE A 288 -1.56 -14.52 14.23
CA PHE A 288 -2.42 -15.70 14.24
C PHE A 288 -1.72 -16.82 15.00
N PHE A 289 -2.48 -17.83 15.43
CA PHE A 289 -1.91 -19.01 16.07
C PHE A 289 -1.27 -19.91 15.01
N ASP A 290 0.00 -20.23 15.22
CA ASP A 290 0.71 -21.23 14.42
C ASP A 290 0.45 -22.62 15.03
N GLU A 291 -0.19 -23.50 14.27
CA GLU A 291 -0.48 -24.87 14.69
C GLU A 291 0.77 -25.62 15.15
N GLN A 292 1.93 -25.36 14.56
CA GLN A 292 3.20 -26.00 14.90
C GLN A 292 3.74 -25.53 16.26
N LEU A 293 3.47 -24.29 16.64
CA LEU A 293 3.81 -23.79 17.98
C LEU A 293 2.81 -24.29 19.03
N VAL A 294 1.58 -24.59 18.63
CA VAL A 294 0.55 -25.16 19.52
C VAL A 294 0.80 -26.65 19.75
N VAL A 295 1.16 -27.40 18.71
CA VAL A 295 1.47 -28.83 18.73
C VAL A 295 2.88 -29.06 18.15
N PRO A 296 3.94 -28.89 18.97
CA PRO A 296 5.32 -29.01 18.49
C PRO A 296 5.67 -30.42 18.03
N ASP A 297 5.08 -31.42 18.68
CA ASP A 297 5.28 -32.82 18.35
C ASP A 297 3.92 -33.49 18.06
N PRO A 298 3.56 -33.67 16.78
CA PRO A 298 2.30 -34.28 16.38
C PRO A 298 2.24 -35.79 16.62
N ASP A 299 3.35 -36.45 16.95
CA ASP A 299 3.43 -37.88 17.20
C ASP A 299 3.22 -38.22 18.68
N LEU A 300 3.31 -37.23 19.57
CA LEU A 300 2.90 -37.39 20.95
C LEU A 300 1.38 -37.62 21.06
N SER A 301 1.02 -38.53 21.96
CA SER A 301 -0.38 -38.69 22.36
C SER A 301 -0.82 -37.46 23.16
N LEU A 302 -2.12 -37.17 23.15
CA LEU A 302 -2.68 -36.05 23.92
C LEU A 302 -2.28 -36.11 25.40
N ALA A 303 -2.22 -37.31 25.98
CA ALA A 303 -1.82 -37.54 27.36
C ALA A 303 -0.33 -37.33 27.65
N ARG A 304 0.54 -37.38 26.63
CA ARG A 304 2.00 -37.21 26.76
C ARG A 304 2.49 -35.80 26.45
N GLY A 305 1.59 -34.80 26.40
CA GLY A 305 1.98 -33.41 26.20
C GLY A 305 2.13 -33.01 24.73
N ARG A 306 1.24 -33.50 23.86
CA ARG A 306 1.13 -33.08 22.46
C ARG A 306 0.97 -31.55 22.28
N TRP A 307 0.48 -30.85 23.29
CA TRP A 307 0.28 -29.40 23.27
C TRP A 307 1.41 -28.70 24.01
N HIS A 308 1.88 -27.58 23.48
CA HIS A 308 2.92 -26.79 24.14
C HIS A 308 2.46 -26.30 25.54
N PRO A 309 3.30 -26.36 26.58
CA PRO A 309 2.91 -25.98 27.95
C PRO A 309 2.45 -24.51 28.08
N GLY A 310 2.98 -23.61 27.26
CA GLY A 310 2.63 -22.18 27.24
C GLY A 310 1.23 -21.87 26.71
N THR A 311 0.67 -22.70 25.82
CA THR A 311 -0.71 -22.57 25.30
C THR A 311 -1.75 -23.04 26.31
N VAL A 312 -1.34 -23.86 27.28
CA VAL A 312 -2.15 -24.38 28.39
C VAL A 312 -2.13 -23.43 29.59
N ALA A 313 -1.09 -22.59 29.71
CA ALA A 313 -0.89 -21.64 30.81
C ALA A 313 -1.56 -20.27 30.59
N SER A 314 -1.87 -19.89 29.35
CA SER A 314 -2.52 -18.61 29.01
C SER A 314 -4.05 -18.63 29.10
N TRP A 315 -4.64 -19.75 29.53
CA TRP A 315 -6.08 -19.85 29.78
C TRP A 315 -6.38 -19.28 31.17
N PRO A 316 -7.43 -18.47 31.34
CA PRO A 316 -7.78 -17.94 32.66
C PRO A 316 -7.94 -19.13 33.63
N PRO A 317 -7.38 -19.05 34.85
CA PRO A 317 -7.59 -20.08 35.85
C PRO A 317 -9.10 -20.18 36.09
N MET A 318 -9.69 -21.37 35.84
CA MET A 318 -11.08 -21.58 36.22
C MET A 318 -11.20 -21.45 37.74
N PRO A 319 -12.24 -20.77 38.25
CA PRO A 319 -12.44 -20.68 39.68
C PRO A 319 -12.79 -22.08 40.19
N ALA A 320 -12.03 -22.50 41.21
CA ALA A 320 -12.07 -23.79 41.90
C ALA A 320 -11.29 -24.92 41.21
N THR A 321 -10.24 -25.37 41.93
CA THR A 321 -9.30 -26.47 41.63
C THR A 321 -8.23 -26.09 40.61
N GLY A 322 -6.98 -25.94 41.09
CA GLY A 322 -5.78 -25.61 40.32
C GLY A 322 -5.36 -26.68 39.31
N SER A 323 -6.27 -27.10 38.45
CA SER A 323 -6.06 -28.03 37.36
C SER A 323 -5.93 -27.26 36.05
N ARG A 324 -4.83 -27.50 35.34
CA ARG A 324 -4.60 -27.12 33.94
C ARG A 324 -5.86 -27.46 33.09
N PRO A 325 -6.12 -26.84 31.92
CA PRO A 325 -7.33 -27.01 31.08
C PRO A 325 -7.66 -28.45 30.59
N TRP A 326 -6.95 -29.45 31.11
CA TRP A 326 -7.17 -30.87 30.95
C TRP A 326 -8.62 -31.35 31.17
N PRO A 327 -9.42 -30.84 32.14
CA PRO A 327 -10.81 -31.25 32.30
C PRO A 327 -11.69 -30.91 31.09
N ILE A 328 -11.48 -29.74 30.47
CA ILE A 328 -12.22 -29.31 29.26
C ILE A 328 -11.83 -30.18 28.07
N ILE A 329 -10.54 -30.46 27.90
CA ILE A 329 -10.03 -31.34 26.84
C ILE A 329 -10.58 -32.77 27.01
N LEU A 330 -10.61 -33.29 28.24
CA LEU A 330 -11.21 -34.59 28.57
C LEU A 330 -12.74 -34.61 28.32
N ALA A 331 -13.44 -33.53 28.63
CA ALA A 331 -14.87 -33.42 28.36
C ALA A 331 -15.17 -33.38 26.86
N LEU A 332 -14.37 -32.64 26.08
CA LEU A 332 -14.49 -32.55 24.62
C LEU A 332 -14.12 -33.86 23.92
N THR A 333 -13.09 -34.56 24.38
CA THR A 333 -12.70 -35.86 23.83
C THR A 333 -13.75 -36.93 24.12
N ARG A 334 -14.36 -36.91 25.32
CA ARG A 334 -15.48 -37.81 25.68
C ARG A 334 -16.74 -37.53 24.87
N THR A 335 -17.14 -36.26 24.71
CA THR A 335 -18.35 -35.88 23.96
C THR A 335 -18.20 -36.13 22.45
N ARG A 336 -17.02 -35.91 21.87
CA ARG A 336 -16.76 -36.14 20.44
C ARG A 336 -16.28 -37.56 20.09
N ARG A 337 -16.24 -38.49 21.06
CA ARG A 337 -15.67 -39.84 20.91
C ARG A 337 -14.29 -39.85 20.23
N LEU A 338 -13.44 -38.87 20.54
CA LEU A 338 -12.05 -38.85 20.09
C LEU A 338 -11.32 -39.95 20.87
N LYS A 339 -11.35 -41.19 20.36
CA LYS A 339 -10.67 -42.32 20.97
C LYS A 339 -9.18 -42.02 21.04
N ASN A 340 -8.57 -42.30 22.21
CA ASN A 340 -7.13 -42.51 22.34
C ASN A 340 -6.69 -43.54 21.30
N CYS A 341 -6.23 -43.10 20.13
CA CYS A 341 -5.72 -43.97 19.08
C CYS A 341 -4.24 -44.23 19.38
N PRO A 342 -3.83 -45.43 19.83
CA PRO A 342 -2.45 -45.70 20.20
C PRO A 342 -1.63 -46.23 19.02
N ARG A 343 -2.09 -46.07 17.77
CA ARG A 343 -1.42 -46.60 16.57
C ARG A 343 -1.44 -45.58 15.44
N ARG A 344 -0.25 -45.37 14.86
CA ARG A 344 0.05 -44.61 13.62
C ARG A 344 -1.21 -44.22 12.84
N CYS A 345 -1.68 -42.99 13.02
CA CYS A 345 -2.57 -42.37 12.05
C CYS A 345 -1.70 -41.99 10.85
N THR A 346 -1.53 -42.92 9.92
CA THR A 346 -1.06 -42.64 8.57
C THR A 346 -1.89 -41.50 7.99
N ARG A 347 -1.22 -40.48 7.43
CA ARG A 347 -1.81 -39.40 6.62
C ARG A 347 -2.98 -39.94 5.78
N GLN A 348 -4.21 -39.57 6.13
CA GLN A 348 -5.25 -39.45 5.13
C GLN A 348 -5.07 -38.07 4.50
N SER A 349 -4.48 -38.07 3.31
CA SER A 349 -4.40 -36.94 2.42
C SER A 349 -5.81 -36.43 2.10
N PHE A 350 -6.21 -35.33 2.72
CA PHE A 350 -7.19 -34.44 2.11
C PHE A 350 -6.43 -33.57 1.11
N THR A 351 -6.44 -33.99 -0.16
CA THR A 351 -6.10 -33.14 -1.29
C THR A 351 -7.17 -32.05 -1.40
N ALA A 352 -6.85 -30.85 -0.92
CA ALA A 352 -7.45 -29.63 -1.45
C ALA A 352 -6.68 -29.26 -2.74
N PRO A 353 -7.36 -28.81 -3.82
CA PRO A 353 -6.70 -28.54 -5.08
C PRO A 353 -5.70 -27.40 -4.93
N ALA A 354 -4.44 -27.68 -5.28
CA ALA A 354 -3.40 -26.69 -5.42
C ALA A 354 -3.67 -25.77 -6.62
N GLY A 355 -3.69 -24.46 -6.37
CA GLY A 355 -3.46 -23.40 -7.37
C GLY A 355 -2.14 -22.67 -7.03
N PRO A 356 -1.41 -22.13 -8.00
CA PRO A 356 0.05 -22.25 -8.01
C PRO A 356 0.80 -21.18 -7.20
N GLY A 357 1.83 -21.66 -6.49
CA GLY A 357 3.17 -21.08 -6.55
C GLY A 357 3.57 -20.07 -5.47
N SER A 358 4.05 -20.55 -4.32
CA SER A 358 5.12 -19.88 -3.58
C SER A 358 6.37 -20.75 -3.63
N ILE A 359 7.33 -20.35 -4.49
CA ILE A 359 8.66 -20.94 -4.54
C ILE A 359 9.43 -20.45 -3.31
N SER A 360 9.84 -21.41 -2.49
CA SER A 360 10.81 -21.27 -1.42
C SER A 360 12.21 -20.98 -1.97
N SER A 361 12.95 -20.14 -1.24
CA SER A 361 14.41 -20.23 -1.02
C SER A 361 15.34 -20.40 -2.23
N ILE A 362 16.08 -19.35 -2.57
CA ILE A 362 17.34 -19.45 -3.32
C ILE A 362 18.50 -19.24 -2.32
N PRO A 363 19.51 -20.12 -2.28
CA PRO A 363 20.69 -19.96 -1.42
C PRO A 363 21.68 -18.94 -2.01
N GLU A 364 22.56 -18.43 -1.15
CA GLU A 364 23.71 -17.59 -1.50
C GLU A 364 24.51 -18.15 -2.68
N ALA A 365 24.75 -17.33 -3.69
CA ALA A 365 25.83 -17.52 -4.64
C ALA A 365 26.45 -16.16 -4.97
N ALA A 366 27.70 -15.99 -4.55
CA ALA A 366 28.58 -14.93 -4.98
C ALA A 366 28.93 -15.07 -6.46
N GLY A 367 29.03 -13.93 -7.17
CA GLY A 367 29.91 -13.81 -8.34
C GLY A 367 29.26 -13.53 -9.69
N ILE A 368 29.78 -12.48 -10.33
CA ILE A 368 29.79 -12.16 -11.76
C ILE A 368 28.64 -11.25 -12.25
N LEU A 369 28.99 -9.96 -12.32
CA LEU A 369 28.32 -8.91 -13.10
C LEU A 369 28.56 -9.10 -14.60
N SER A 370 27.50 -9.01 -15.41
CA SER A 370 27.59 -8.40 -16.75
C SER A 370 26.21 -7.88 -17.22
N PRO A 371 26.13 -6.77 -17.99
CA PRO A 371 24.96 -5.91 -18.01
C PRO A 371 24.30 -5.83 -19.39
N THR A 372 23.15 -6.46 -19.61
CA THR A 372 22.25 -6.13 -20.75
C THR A 372 20.88 -6.77 -20.58
N SER A 373 19.92 -6.08 -19.95
CA SER A 373 18.47 -6.21 -20.23
C SER A 373 17.65 -5.25 -19.35
N PRO A 374 16.62 -4.57 -19.89
CA PRO A 374 15.85 -3.58 -19.14
C PRO A 374 14.92 -4.26 -18.12
N LEU A 375 15.14 -3.96 -16.83
CA LEU A 375 14.30 -4.41 -15.72
C LEU A 375 12.91 -3.78 -15.79
N ARG A 376 11.91 -4.51 -16.31
CA ARG A 376 10.49 -4.26 -15.99
C ARG A 376 10.24 -4.73 -14.56
N ALA A 377 10.41 -3.85 -13.58
CA ALA A 377 9.99 -4.10 -12.21
C ALA A 377 8.46 -3.95 -12.09
N SER A 378 7.71 -5.05 -12.24
CA SER A 378 6.30 -5.09 -11.84
C SER A 378 6.21 -5.39 -10.34
N PHE A 379 5.99 -4.38 -9.51
CA PHE A 379 5.59 -4.60 -8.12
C PHE A 379 4.06 -4.63 -8.05
N ARG A 380 3.49 -5.83 -7.89
CA ARG A 380 2.08 -5.98 -7.51
C ARG A 380 1.93 -5.46 -6.08
N ALA A 381 1.39 -4.27 -5.93
CA ALA A 381 0.87 -3.81 -4.64
C ALA A 381 -0.19 -4.81 -4.18
N TRP A 382 -0.05 -5.35 -2.97
CA TRP A 382 -1.06 -6.20 -2.34
C TRP A 382 -2.30 -5.34 -2.04
N THR A 383 -3.20 -5.23 -3.02
CA THR A 383 -4.54 -4.69 -2.82
C THR A 383 -5.47 -5.80 -2.35
N GLY A 384 -6.09 -5.56 -1.19
CA GLY A 384 -7.04 -6.37 -0.43
C GLY A 384 -7.71 -7.57 -1.12
N CYS A 385 -7.71 -8.68 -0.39
CA CYS A 385 -8.64 -9.79 -0.57
C CYS A 385 -10.09 -9.30 -0.36
N PHE A 386 -10.78 -8.89 -1.43
CA PHE A 386 -12.24 -8.81 -1.39
C PHE A 386 -12.81 -10.23 -1.31
N ALA A 387 -13.23 -10.63 -0.11
CA ALA A 387 -13.97 -11.87 0.11
C ALA A 387 -15.27 -11.85 -0.71
N ARG A 388 -15.51 -12.92 -1.47
CA ARG A 388 -16.82 -13.17 -2.12
C ARG A 388 -17.87 -13.44 -1.03
N PRO A 389 -19.07 -12.84 -1.06
CA PRO A 389 -20.17 -13.33 -0.25
C PRO A 389 -20.67 -14.65 -0.85
N HIS A 390 -20.59 -15.73 -0.08
CA HIS A 390 -21.29 -16.99 -0.38
C HIS A 390 -22.80 -16.80 -0.12
N PRO A 391 -23.70 -17.30 -1.00
CA PRO A 391 -25.14 -17.29 -0.72
C PRO A 391 -25.47 -18.31 0.38
N PRO A 392 -26.55 -18.09 1.16
CA PRO A 392 -26.96 -19.02 2.21
C PRO A 392 -27.47 -20.31 1.58
N GLY A 393 -26.78 -21.41 1.84
CA GLY A 393 -27.23 -22.75 1.46
C GLY A 393 -28.46 -23.14 2.29
N SER A 394 -29.53 -23.47 1.58
CA SER A 394 -30.77 -24.05 2.10
C SER A 394 -30.51 -25.37 2.82
N GLY A 395 -30.64 -25.39 4.15
CA GLY A 395 -30.76 -26.62 4.93
C GLY A 395 -32.19 -27.16 4.87
N LYS A 396 -32.40 -28.29 4.20
CA LYS A 396 -33.55 -29.18 4.41
C LYS A 396 -33.13 -30.27 5.42
N ARG A 397 -33.87 -30.32 6.53
CA ARG A 397 -34.02 -31.36 7.56
C ARG A 397 -32.80 -31.74 8.40
#